data_AF-A0A3D4IQX8-F1
#
_entry.id   AF-A0A3D4IQX8-F1
#
_cell.length_a   1.000
_cell.length_b   1.000
_cell.length_c   1.000
_cell.angle_alpha   90.00
_cell.angle_beta   90.00
_cell.angle_gamma   90.00
#
_symmetry.space_group_name_H-M   'P 1'
#
loop_
_entity.id
_entity.type
_entity.pdbx_description
1 polymer ?
#
loop_
_entity_poly.entity_id
_entity_poly.type
_entity_poly.pdbx_seq_one_letter_code
_entity_poly.pdbx_strand_id
1 'polypeptide(L)'
;MFDSFKDLKTRQSNYYKILQQLERFVQKNLEFYEYCMTNTAYLDKHYFTRNRQNHKSIDMDEKFSTGYDTKLAKILANELLKKYILDLLKKSQADRSTDTSTTLTWTGSKTDLIELIYALHSVEGFNNGTANIKVIASAFEDVFNISLGDYYRTFQDMRIRKRSQTPFLDTLKERFISRLYTE
;
A
#
# COMPACT_ATOMS: atom_id res chain seq x y z
N MET A 1 -3.33 15.35 -24.33
CA MET A 1 -4.56 15.16 -23.51
C MET A 1 -4.41 14.03 -22.48
N PHE A 2 -3.64 12.98 -22.76
CA PHE A 2 -3.38 11.87 -21.83
C PHE A 2 -1.99 11.94 -21.12
N ASP A 3 -1.21 12.99 -21.33
CA ASP A 3 0.13 13.13 -20.71
C ASP A 3 0.09 13.23 -19.18
N SER A 4 -1.07 13.53 -18.58
CA SER A 4 -1.25 13.56 -17.13
C SER A 4 -1.23 12.17 -16.46
N PHE A 5 -1.19 11.09 -17.26
CA PHE A 5 -1.09 9.72 -16.79
C PHE A 5 0.33 9.13 -16.87
N LYS A 6 1.32 9.88 -17.39
CA LYS A 6 2.71 9.39 -17.54
C LYS A 6 3.47 9.28 -16.21
N ASP A 7 3.19 10.17 -15.25
CA ASP A 7 3.86 10.19 -13.96
C ASP A 7 2.91 9.78 -12.83
N LEU A 8 3.39 8.91 -11.93
CA LEU A 8 2.64 8.37 -10.80
C LEU A 8 2.18 9.48 -9.84
N LYS A 9 3.03 10.48 -9.56
CA LYS A 9 2.65 11.60 -8.67
C LYS A 9 1.54 12.44 -9.30
N THR A 10 1.67 12.72 -10.60
CA THR A 10 0.64 13.46 -11.36
C THR A 10 -0.69 12.68 -11.40
N ARG A 11 -0.64 11.37 -11.59
CA ARG A 11 -1.82 10.48 -11.55
C ARG A 11 -2.51 10.47 -10.19
N GLN A 12 -1.74 10.36 -9.10
CA GLN A 12 -2.27 10.45 -7.73
C GLN A 12 -2.91 11.82 -7.45
N SER A 13 -2.27 12.92 -7.87
CA SER A 13 -2.85 14.26 -7.74
C SER A 13 -4.21 14.38 -8.44
N ASN A 14 -4.34 13.81 -9.65
CA ASN A 14 -5.61 13.80 -10.38
C ASN A 14 -6.70 13.00 -9.66
N TYR A 15 -6.36 11.87 -9.03
CA TYR A 15 -7.32 11.11 -8.21
C TYR A 15 -7.89 11.92 -7.05
N TYR A 16 -7.03 12.66 -6.32
CA TYR A 16 -7.51 13.54 -5.25
C TYR A 16 -8.38 14.68 -5.77
N LYS A 17 -8.06 15.26 -6.94
CA LYS A 17 -8.92 16.26 -7.59
C LYS A 17 -10.30 15.70 -7.93
N ILE A 18 -10.36 14.48 -8.46
CA ILE A 18 -11.64 13.81 -8.78
C ILE A 18 -12.43 13.55 -7.49
N LEU A 19 -11.80 13.05 -6.43
CA LEU A 19 -12.46 12.84 -5.14
C LEU A 19 -13.06 14.14 -4.59
N GLN A 20 -12.34 15.26 -4.70
CA GLN A 20 -12.85 16.57 -4.29
C GLN A 20 -14.06 17.02 -5.14
N GLN A 21 -14.09 16.70 -6.43
CA GLN A 21 -15.25 16.99 -7.29
C GLN A 21 -16.46 16.15 -6.89
N LEU A 22 -16.25 14.88 -6.54
CA LEU A 22 -17.31 14.00 -6.04
C LEU A 22 -17.87 14.51 -4.72
N GLU A 23 -17.02 14.96 -3.80
CA GLU A 23 -17.43 15.55 -2.53
C GLU A 23 -18.29 16.81 -2.73
N ARG A 24 -17.86 17.73 -3.61
CA ARG A 24 -18.65 18.92 -3.97
C ARG A 24 -20.01 18.55 -4.56
N PHE A 25 -20.08 17.49 -5.37
CA PHE A 25 -21.34 17.00 -5.90
C PHE A 25 -22.27 16.49 -4.78
N VAL A 26 -21.73 15.76 -3.81
CA VAL A 26 -22.49 15.30 -2.64
C VAL A 26 -22.99 16.49 -1.83
N GLN A 27 -22.13 17.45 -1.51
CA GLN A 27 -22.50 18.66 -0.76
C GLN A 27 -23.64 19.44 -1.43
N LYS A 28 -23.58 19.59 -2.77
CA LYS A 28 -24.64 20.28 -3.53
C LYS A 28 -25.98 19.52 -3.52
N ASN A 29 -25.96 18.21 -3.27
CA ASN A 29 -27.13 17.34 -3.36
C ASN A 29 -27.38 16.59 -2.04
N LEU A 30 -26.95 17.16 -0.91
CA LEU A 30 -26.83 16.46 0.37
C LEU A 30 -28.13 15.79 0.80
N GLU A 31 -29.24 16.53 0.80
CA GLU A 31 -30.56 16.01 1.22
C GLU A 31 -30.99 14.77 0.43
N PHE A 32 -30.85 14.82 -0.90
CA PHE A 32 -31.21 13.70 -1.77
C PHE A 32 -30.21 12.55 -1.66
N TYR A 33 -28.92 12.88 -1.50
CA TYR A 33 -27.87 11.88 -1.29
C TYR A 33 -28.09 11.10 0.01
N GLU A 34 -28.33 11.78 1.13
CA GLU A 34 -28.62 11.16 2.43
C GLU A 34 -29.88 10.30 2.36
N TYR A 35 -30.94 10.80 1.70
CA TYR A 35 -32.13 10.01 1.43
C TYR A 35 -31.80 8.69 0.73
N CYS A 36 -31.07 8.74 -0.40
CA CYS A 36 -30.68 7.55 -1.15
C CYS A 36 -29.81 6.56 -0.33
N MET A 37 -29.02 7.05 0.63
CA MET A 37 -28.13 6.20 1.44
C MET A 37 -28.83 5.57 2.65
N THR A 38 -29.95 6.13 3.11
CA THR A 38 -30.66 5.65 4.32
C THR A 38 -31.63 4.50 4.05
N ASN A 39 -31.85 4.13 2.77
CA ASN A 39 -32.75 3.05 2.35
C ASN A 39 -34.18 3.15 2.93
N THR A 40 -34.65 4.39 3.08
CA THR A 40 -35.98 4.70 3.61
C THR A 40 -36.94 5.04 2.46
N ALA A 41 -38.25 4.87 2.69
CA ALA A 41 -39.28 5.05 1.66
C ALA A 41 -40.13 6.34 1.84
N TYR A 42 -39.82 7.17 2.84
CA TYR A 42 -40.71 8.25 3.26
C TYR A 42 -40.82 9.42 2.24
N LEU A 43 -39.86 9.54 1.32
CA LEU A 43 -39.88 10.53 0.23
C LEU A 43 -40.05 9.90 -1.15
N ASP A 44 -40.35 8.59 -1.25
CA ASP A 44 -40.47 7.92 -2.55
C ASP A 44 -41.57 8.56 -3.39
N LYS A 45 -42.68 8.92 -2.74
CA LYS A 45 -43.78 9.64 -3.41
C LYS A 45 -43.33 11.01 -3.92
N HIS A 46 -42.36 11.66 -3.30
CA HIS A 46 -41.89 12.98 -3.70
C HIS A 46 -40.81 12.91 -4.80
N TYR A 47 -39.89 11.94 -4.71
CA TYR A 47 -38.76 11.83 -5.63
C TYR A 47 -39.01 10.93 -6.83
N PHE A 48 -39.78 9.85 -6.65
CA PHE A 48 -39.95 8.79 -7.66
C PHE A 48 -41.37 8.70 -8.22
N THR A 49 -42.24 9.67 -7.92
CA THR A 49 -43.49 9.81 -8.66
C THR A 49 -43.44 11.01 -9.58
N ARG A 50 -44.18 10.93 -10.67
CA ARG A 50 -44.25 11.99 -11.67
C ARG A 50 -45.03 13.17 -11.13
N ASN A 51 -44.32 14.07 -10.46
CA ASN A 51 -44.82 15.43 -10.29
C ASN A 51 -44.60 16.16 -11.63
N ARG A 52 -45.55 17.00 -12.07
CA ARG A 52 -45.59 17.68 -13.37
C ARG A 52 -44.42 18.66 -13.59
N GLN A 53 -43.19 18.16 -13.61
CA GLN A 53 -41.96 18.89 -13.84
C GLN A 53 -41.78 19.04 -15.35
N ASN A 54 -41.75 20.28 -15.84
CA ASN A 54 -41.71 20.60 -17.27
C ASN A 54 -40.35 20.37 -17.95
N HIS A 55 -39.40 19.68 -17.31
CA HIS A 55 -38.06 19.51 -17.86
C HIS A 55 -37.96 18.23 -18.69
N LYS A 56 -38.10 18.39 -20.01
CA LYS A 56 -38.01 17.31 -21.00
C LYS A 56 -36.58 17.24 -21.53
N SER A 57 -35.81 16.25 -21.09
CA SER A 57 -34.62 15.82 -21.84
C SER A 57 -35.06 14.89 -22.96
N ILE A 58 -34.45 15.01 -24.14
CA ILE A 58 -34.82 14.25 -25.35
C ILE A 58 -34.73 12.73 -25.12
N ASP A 59 -33.86 12.30 -24.21
CA ASP A 59 -33.57 10.89 -23.93
C ASP A 59 -34.42 10.27 -22.80
N MET A 60 -35.44 10.98 -22.28
CA MET A 60 -36.26 10.50 -21.16
C MET A 60 -37.59 9.95 -21.67
N ASP A 61 -37.92 8.70 -21.30
CA ASP A 61 -39.22 8.11 -21.57
C ASP A 61 -40.28 8.73 -20.65
N GLU A 62 -41.19 9.52 -21.23
CA GLU A 62 -42.30 10.19 -20.54
C GLU A 62 -43.22 9.20 -19.80
N LYS A 63 -43.25 7.93 -20.24
CA LYS A 63 -44.04 6.86 -19.63
C LYS A 63 -43.31 6.07 -18.56
N PHE A 64 -42.02 6.29 -18.36
CA PHE A 64 -41.22 5.57 -17.36
C PHE A 64 -40.49 6.51 -16.39
N SER A 65 -39.77 7.51 -16.90
CA SER A 65 -38.80 8.28 -16.13
C SER A 65 -39.41 9.28 -15.14
N THR A 66 -38.64 9.59 -14.10
CA THR A 66 -38.89 10.59 -13.07
C THR A 66 -37.84 11.70 -13.12
N GLY A 67 -38.12 12.85 -12.51
CA GLY A 67 -37.17 13.98 -12.46
C GLY A 67 -35.88 13.70 -11.66
N TYR A 68 -35.86 12.64 -10.85
CA TYR A 68 -34.73 12.28 -9.98
C TYR A 68 -33.96 11.06 -10.48
N ASP A 69 -34.40 10.37 -11.53
CA ASP A 69 -33.72 9.17 -12.05
C ASP A 69 -32.28 9.44 -12.48
N THR A 70 -32.07 10.51 -13.25
CA THR A 70 -30.73 10.90 -13.71
C THR A 70 -29.85 11.33 -12.55
N LYS A 71 -30.45 11.95 -11.53
CA LYS A 71 -29.76 12.37 -10.30
C LYS A 71 -29.33 11.16 -9.47
N LEU A 72 -30.21 10.17 -9.32
CA LEU A 72 -29.93 8.90 -8.65
C LEU A 72 -28.85 8.11 -9.40
N ALA A 73 -28.99 7.97 -10.72
CA ALA A 73 -28.00 7.30 -11.56
C ALA A 73 -26.61 7.93 -11.42
N LYS A 74 -26.54 9.26 -11.35
CA LYS A 74 -25.29 9.99 -11.13
C LYS A 74 -24.71 9.77 -9.74
N ILE A 75 -25.54 9.70 -8.69
CA ILE A 75 -25.10 9.34 -7.34
C ILE A 75 -24.48 7.95 -7.33
N LEU A 76 -25.16 6.96 -7.91
CA LEU A 76 -24.67 5.57 -7.98
C LEU A 76 -23.35 5.48 -8.76
N ALA A 77 -23.26 6.14 -9.92
CA ALA A 77 -22.04 6.18 -10.72
C ALA A 77 -20.87 6.83 -9.95
N ASN A 78 -21.14 7.90 -9.20
CA ASN A 78 -20.13 8.56 -8.37
C ASN A 78 -19.63 7.67 -7.22
N GLU A 79 -20.51 6.89 -6.58
CA GLU A 79 -20.11 5.93 -5.54
C GLU A 79 -19.22 4.81 -6.10
N LEU A 80 -19.56 4.27 -7.29
CA LEU A 80 -18.73 3.29 -7.97
C LEU A 80 -17.35 3.87 -8.32
N LEU A 81 -17.31 5.09 -8.85
CA LEU A 81 -16.06 5.77 -9.20
C LEU A 81 -15.20 6.06 -7.97
N LYS A 82 -15.80 6.53 -6.88
CA LYS A 82 -15.12 6.76 -5.59
C LYS A 82 -14.47 5.48 -5.08
N LYS A 83 -15.22 4.37 -5.05
CA LYS A 83 -14.69 3.06 -4.63
C LYS A 83 -13.48 2.65 -5.48
N TYR A 84 -13.62 2.74 -6.81
CA TYR A 84 -12.54 2.38 -7.73
C TYR A 84 -11.27 3.21 -7.52
N ILE A 85 -11.40 4.53 -7.35
CA ILE A 85 -10.24 5.42 -7.11
C ILE A 85 -9.56 5.10 -5.77
N LEU A 86 -10.33 4.85 -4.71
CA LEU A 86 -9.79 4.49 -3.40
C LEU A 86 -9.02 3.16 -3.46
N ASP A 87 -9.53 2.17 -4.20
CA ASP A 87 -8.84 0.89 -4.39
C ASP A 87 -7.53 1.05 -5.17
N LEU A 88 -7.50 1.91 -6.18
CA LEU A 88 -6.27 2.24 -6.92
C LEU A 88 -5.23 2.94 -6.04
N LEU A 89 -5.66 3.87 -5.18
CA LEU A 89 -4.77 4.56 -4.25
C LEU A 89 -4.16 3.58 -3.22
N LYS A 90 -4.95 2.62 -2.72
CA LYS A 90 -4.45 1.56 -1.83
C LYS A 90 -3.41 0.67 -2.50
N LYS A 91 -3.67 0.22 -3.74
CA LYS A 91 -2.70 -0.60 -4.51
C LYS A 91 -1.40 0.16 -4.75
N SER A 92 -1.49 1.42 -5.16
CA SER A 92 -0.31 2.26 -5.39
C SER A 92 0.54 2.52 -4.13
N GLN A 93 -0.02 2.42 -2.93
CA GLN A 93 0.75 2.49 -1.68
C GLN A 93 1.44 1.16 -1.36
N ALA A 94 0.82 0.03 -1.69
CA ALA A 94 1.43 -1.30 -1.54
C ALA A 94 2.57 -1.55 -2.55
N ASP A 95 2.47 -1.03 -3.77
CA ASP A 95 3.51 -1.20 -4.80
C ASP A 95 4.78 -0.36 -4.52
N ARG A 96 4.68 0.72 -3.71
CA ARG A 96 5.85 1.51 -3.29
C ARG A 96 6.78 0.75 -2.34
N SER A 97 6.34 -0.36 -1.75
CA SER A 97 7.22 -1.26 -0.99
C SER A 97 8.02 -2.23 -1.87
N THR A 98 7.70 -2.36 -3.16
CA THR A 98 8.25 -3.44 -4.01
C THR A 98 9.05 -2.98 -5.23
N ASP A 99 8.94 -1.72 -5.69
CA ASP A 99 9.39 -1.36 -7.05
C ASP A 99 10.75 -0.64 -7.20
N THR A 100 11.70 -0.79 -6.26
CA THR A 100 13.11 -0.38 -6.51
C THR A 100 14.18 -1.35 -6.01
N SER A 101 13.86 -2.58 -5.64
CA SER A 101 14.91 -3.54 -5.31
C SER A 101 15.41 -4.23 -6.58
N THR A 102 16.58 -3.82 -7.07
CA THR A 102 17.50 -4.85 -7.54
C THR A 102 17.60 -5.86 -6.40
N THR A 103 17.03 -7.05 -6.58
CA THR A 103 16.94 -8.06 -5.52
C THR A 103 18.35 -8.48 -5.15
N LEU A 104 18.85 -8.00 -4.02
CA LEU A 104 20.12 -8.45 -3.47
C LEU A 104 19.95 -9.93 -3.12
N THR A 105 20.82 -10.78 -3.64
CA THR A 105 20.79 -12.21 -3.32
C THR A 105 22.02 -12.51 -2.48
N TRP A 106 21.81 -13.11 -1.30
CA TRP A 106 22.94 -13.54 -0.48
C TRP A 106 23.63 -14.75 -1.10
N THR A 107 24.93 -14.62 -1.37
CA THR A 107 25.75 -15.69 -1.98
C THR A 107 26.69 -16.38 -0.99
N GLY A 108 26.81 -15.85 0.23
CA GLY A 108 27.56 -16.49 1.32
C GLY A 108 26.81 -17.67 1.94
N SER A 109 27.39 -18.30 2.95
CA SER A 109 26.68 -19.37 3.67
C SER A 109 25.55 -18.80 4.54
N LYS A 110 24.54 -19.61 4.84
CA LYS A 110 23.48 -19.22 5.80
C LYS A 110 24.06 -18.88 7.16
N THR A 111 25.07 -19.64 7.59
CA THR A 111 25.77 -19.41 8.86
C THR A 111 26.42 -18.03 8.91
N ASP A 112 27.04 -17.58 7.82
CA ASP A 112 27.67 -16.25 7.74
C ASP A 112 26.64 -15.13 7.89
N LEU A 113 25.46 -15.31 7.28
CA LEU A 113 24.35 -14.36 7.43
C LEU A 113 23.78 -14.35 8.84
N ILE A 114 23.63 -15.52 9.46
CA ILE A 114 23.17 -15.68 10.84
C ILE A 114 24.17 -15.02 11.79
N GLU A 115 25.47 -15.18 11.54
CA GLU A 115 26.53 -14.52 12.31
C GLU A 115 26.41 -12.99 12.26
N LEU A 116 26.20 -12.43 11.06
CA LEU A 116 25.97 -10.99 10.90
C LEU A 116 24.71 -10.51 11.62
N ILE A 117 23.61 -11.24 11.51
CA ILE A 117 22.34 -10.93 12.16
C ILE A 117 22.51 -10.88 13.69
N TYR A 118 23.16 -11.88 14.28
CA TYR A 118 23.40 -11.92 15.73
C TYR A 118 24.37 -10.82 16.18
N ALA A 119 25.38 -10.45 15.38
CA ALA A 119 26.26 -9.33 15.69
C ALA A 119 25.51 -7.99 15.70
N LEU A 120 24.67 -7.74 14.69
CA LEU A 120 23.87 -6.51 14.63
C LEU A 120 22.85 -6.44 15.78
N HIS A 121 22.22 -7.57 16.12
CA HIS A 121 21.36 -7.67 17.29
C HIS A 121 22.12 -7.37 18.59
N SER A 122 23.37 -7.84 18.73
CA SER A 122 24.18 -7.62 19.94
C SER A 122 24.63 -6.16 20.12
N VAL A 123 24.69 -5.38 19.04
CA VAL A 123 24.99 -3.94 19.09
C VAL A 123 23.72 -3.11 19.32
N GLU A 124 22.54 -3.74 19.38
CA GLU A 124 21.26 -3.07 19.63
C GLU A 124 20.96 -1.94 18.62
N GLY A 125 21.52 -2.04 17.41
CA GLY A 125 21.48 -0.98 16.40
C GLY A 125 20.12 -0.76 15.72
N PHE A 126 19.13 -1.61 16.01
CA PHE A 126 17.79 -1.52 15.41
C PHE A 126 16.73 -1.12 16.45
N ASN A 127 15.81 -0.24 16.04
CA ASN A 127 14.66 0.20 16.85
C ASN A 127 15.06 0.66 18.27
N ASN A 128 16.13 1.45 18.40
CA ASN A 128 16.67 1.90 19.69
C ASN A 128 16.90 0.72 20.68
N GLY A 129 17.43 -0.39 20.17
CA GLY A 129 17.72 -1.61 20.95
C GLY A 129 16.52 -2.50 21.26
N THR A 130 15.33 -2.19 20.76
CA THR A 130 14.11 -2.98 21.07
C THR A 130 13.79 -4.07 20.04
N ALA A 131 14.58 -4.17 18.97
CA ALA A 131 14.31 -5.12 17.90
C ALA A 131 14.59 -6.56 18.32
N ASN A 132 13.58 -7.42 18.23
CA ASN A 132 13.73 -8.85 18.47
C ASN A 132 14.51 -9.52 17.33
N ILE A 133 15.39 -10.48 17.66
CA ILE A 133 16.12 -11.32 16.69
C ILE A 133 15.23 -11.91 15.59
N LYS A 134 13.98 -12.31 15.90
CA LYS A 134 13.02 -12.81 14.91
C LYS A 134 12.69 -11.79 13.82
N VAL A 135 12.51 -10.53 14.22
CA VAL A 135 12.17 -9.42 13.32
C VAL A 135 13.36 -9.11 12.42
N ILE A 136 14.57 -9.08 13.00
CA ILE A 136 15.80 -8.84 12.24
C ILE A 136 16.04 -9.99 11.25
N ALA A 137 15.90 -11.25 11.68
CA ALA A 137 16.08 -12.40 10.82
C ALA A 137 15.10 -12.39 9.64
N SER A 138 13.81 -12.12 9.90
CA SER A 138 12.78 -12.03 8.84
C SER A 138 13.11 -10.92 7.84
N ALA A 139 13.55 -9.76 8.31
CA ALA A 139 13.95 -8.66 7.43
C ALA A 139 15.14 -9.05 6.53
N PHE A 140 16.10 -9.81 7.05
CA PHE A 140 17.23 -10.30 6.25
C PHE A 140 16.82 -11.39 5.25
N GLU A 141 15.89 -12.29 5.62
CA GLU A 141 15.31 -13.27 4.70
C GLU A 141 14.61 -12.58 3.52
N ASP A 142 13.83 -11.53 3.80
CA ASP A 142 13.12 -10.75 2.78
C ASP A 142 14.08 -9.96 1.89
N VAL A 143 15.05 -9.24 2.47
CA VAL A 143 16.01 -8.42 1.73
C VAL A 143 16.90 -9.26 0.82
N PHE A 144 17.33 -10.44 1.29
CA PHE A 144 18.28 -11.29 0.57
C PHE A 144 17.63 -12.44 -0.21
N ASN A 145 16.30 -12.55 -0.18
CA ASN A 145 15.52 -13.63 -0.77
C ASN A 145 16.08 -15.03 -0.42
N ILE A 146 16.31 -15.26 0.87
CA ILE A 146 16.89 -16.51 1.40
C ILE A 146 16.06 -17.01 2.58
N SER A 147 16.01 -18.33 2.78
CA SER A 147 15.47 -18.93 4.01
C SER A 147 16.62 -19.37 4.91
N LEU A 148 16.73 -18.77 6.10
CA LEU A 148 17.74 -19.03 7.12
C LEU A 148 17.51 -20.36 7.84
N GLY A 149 16.25 -20.78 8.00
CA GLY A 149 15.91 -21.99 8.76
C GLY A 149 16.09 -21.79 10.27
N ASP A 150 16.66 -22.78 10.97
CA ASP A 150 16.85 -22.73 12.42
C ASP A 150 18.11 -21.93 12.81
N TYR A 151 17.96 -20.60 12.82
CA TYR A 151 19.03 -19.68 13.20
C TYR A 151 19.38 -19.73 14.69
N TYR A 152 18.47 -20.17 15.58
CA TYR A 152 18.78 -20.36 17.00
C TYR A 152 19.75 -21.51 17.22
N ARG A 153 19.48 -22.66 16.59
CA ARG A 153 20.37 -23.82 16.64
C ARG A 153 21.72 -23.50 16.01
N THR A 154 21.72 -22.83 14.86
CA THR A 154 22.96 -22.44 14.17
C THR A 154 23.82 -21.54 15.07
N PHE A 155 23.21 -20.61 15.80
CA PHE A 155 23.92 -19.79 16.78
C PHE A 155 24.48 -20.59 17.96
N GLN A 156 23.76 -21.61 18.45
CA GLN A 156 24.30 -22.52 19.48
C GLN A 156 25.53 -23.29 18.96
N ASP A 157 25.47 -23.77 17.72
CA ASP A 157 26.58 -24.47 17.07
C ASP A 157 27.79 -23.55 16.86
N MET A 158 27.57 -22.26 16.60
CA MET A 158 28.65 -21.27 16.53
C MET A 158 29.38 -21.09 17.87
N ARG A 159 28.65 -21.05 18.99
CA ARG A 159 29.23 -20.83 20.33
C ARG A 159 30.21 -21.92 20.75
N ILE A 160 30.02 -23.15 20.29
CA ILE A 160 30.85 -24.31 20.68
C ILE A 160 32.07 -24.53 19.76
N ARG A 161 32.29 -23.67 18.75
CA ARG A 161 33.44 -23.77 17.85
C ARG A 161 34.76 -23.50 18.58
N LYS A 162 35.75 -24.36 18.38
CA LYS A 162 37.06 -24.30 19.06
C LYS A 162 38.08 -23.35 18.44
N ARG A 163 37.95 -22.99 17.15
CA ARG A 163 38.96 -22.20 16.41
C ARG A 163 38.59 -20.72 16.30
N SER A 164 37.53 -20.40 15.56
CA SER A 164 36.90 -19.09 15.56
C SER A 164 35.40 -19.27 15.72
N GLN A 165 34.83 -18.50 16.64
CA GLN A 165 33.39 -18.44 16.87
C GLN A 165 32.71 -17.51 15.85
N THR A 166 33.45 -16.57 15.26
CA THR A 166 32.96 -15.52 14.35
C THR A 166 33.85 -15.34 13.10
N PRO A 167 34.06 -16.41 12.30
CA PRO A 167 34.97 -16.35 11.15
C PRO A 167 34.53 -15.37 10.06
N PHE A 168 33.22 -15.17 9.88
CA PHE A 168 32.71 -14.26 8.85
C PHE A 168 32.98 -12.80 9.24
N LEU A 169 32.73 -12.42 10.48
CA LEU A 169 32.98 -11.06 10.98
C LEU A 169 34.46 -10.73 11.03
N ASP A 170 35.31 -11.69 11.40
CA ASP A 170 36.76 -11.55 11.34
C ASP A 170 37.21 -11.18 9.92
N THR A 171 36.74 -11.96 8.93
CA THR A 171 37.02 -11.74 7.50
C THR A 171 36.43 -10.42 7.00
N LEU A 172 35.19 -10.11 7.37
CA LEU A 172 34.47 -8.89 6.99
C LEU A 172 35.25 -7.65 7.43
N LYS A 173 35.68 -7.64 8.71
CA LYS A 173 36.48 -6.56 9.29
C LYS A 173 37.81 -6.41 8.59
N GLU A 174 38.55 -7.50 8.40
CA GLU A 174 39.86 -7.49 7.72
C GLU A 174 39.73 -6.90 6.31
N ARG A 175 38.78 -7.41 5.51
CA ARG A 175 38.52 -6.93 4.14
C ARG A 175 38.12 -5.45 4.10
N PHE A 176 37.27 -5.01 5.03
CA PHE A 176 36.84 -3.62 5.10
C PHE A 176 38.01 -2.69 5.45
N ILE A 177 38.84 -3.05 6.43
CA ILE A 177 40.02 -2.28 6.82
C ILE A 177 41.02 -2.20 5.66
N SER A 178 41.32 -3.32 4.98
CA SER A 178 42.22 -3.30 3.82
C SER A 178 41.74 -2.34 2.73
N ARG A 179 40.42 -2.29 2.49
CA ARG A 179 39.83 -1.37 1.52
C ARG A 179 40.04 0.10 1.89
N LEU A 180 39.89 0.45 3.17
CA LEU A 180 40.13 1.82 3.66
C LEU A 180 41.57 2.31 3.46
N TYR A 181 42.55 1.40 3.40
CA TYR A 181 43.95 1.75 3.15
C TYR A 181 44.36 1.68 1.68
N THR A 182 43.50 1.16 0.79
CA THR A 182 43.81 0.94 -0.63
C THR A 182 43.10 1.94 -1.56
N GLU A 183 42.03 2.61 -1.09
CA GLU A 183 41.37 3.75 -1.75
C GLU A 183 41.86 5.08 -1.16
#